data_AF-A0A9P3HFZ1-F1
#
_entry.id   AF-A0A9P3HFZ1-F1
#
_cell.length_a   1.000
_cell.length_b   1.000
_cell.length_c   1.000
_cell.angle_alpha   90.00
_cell.angle_beta   90.00
_cell.angle_gamma   90.00
#
_symmetry.space_group_name_H-M   'P 1'
#
loop_
_entity.id
_entity.type
_entity.pdbx_description
1 polymer ?
#
loop_
_entity_poly.entity_id
_entity_poly.type
_entity_poly.pdbx_seq_one_letter_code
_entity_poly.pdbx_strand_id
1 'polypeptide(L)'
;MTKRNSPYPTIKDVDMSAADSAVKKAKVDQVEVEVGFENYPQDQYVLSETLKQSRFDVFYMATRARAEVIRLMFEFCGANYTSSAPVAWPKGKKDTPFGLLPLITHYKPDGSVFRLSQVGAIQRYAGRLLGLVGSNEEENAIVDSCNQCALEDILNVMQMNIWLKPKSTDEDTEKAFKAMTPFLDGIEQYLVKNGSNGYLVGQKTTYAEFPWFDWMSMFYAVYPNQFKPMCNESTRPALFKMYQRLESNPRLQAYIKGGRWEYRPSKPFAALYSTGVCVSDWDKAFEFYSKTLGLECLANRQPEGLPEGARYMEFIANPLEKTKFTVFCYGKGAPADPAAKTSISWLVQDVNDSYERLLKRGVVFKMPPATYPWGTVAAFTDPDGNTLNICDAPKF
;
A
#
# COMPACT_ATOMS: atom_id res chain seq x y z
N MET A 1 29.67 -4.30 30.95
CA MET A 1 29.98 -2.88 31.17
C MET A 1 29.54 -2.14 29.91
N THR A 2 28.63 -1.16 29.88
CA THR A 2 27.95 -0.33 30.88
C THR A 2 26.52 -0.03 30.38
N LYS A 3 25.52 -0.12 31.26
CA LYS A 3 24.14 0.30 31.00
C LYS A 3 24.11 1.83 30.88
N ARG A 4 23.53 2.39 29.81
CA ARG A 4 23.13 3.80 29.77
C ARG A 4 21.72 3.93 30.37
N ASN A 5 21.64 4.55 31.54
CA ASN A 5 20.39 5.04 32.12
C ASN A 5 19.98 6.31 31.35
N SER A 6 18.76 6.33 30.80
CA SER A 6 18.13 7.55 30.28
C SER A 6 17.56 8.34 31.46
N PRO A 7 17.82 9.66 31.57
CA PRO A 7 17.32 10.49 32.66
C PRO A 7 15.88 11.00 32.46
N TYR A 8 15.13 10.49 31.48
CA TYR A 8 13.78 10.97 31.17
C TYR A 8 12.69 10.00 31.63
N PRO A 9 11.62 10.49 32.29
CA PRO A 9 10.53 9.65 32.78
C PRO A 9 9.73 9.03 31.64
N THR A 10 9.32 7.79 31.84
CA THR A 10 8.42 7.04 30.97
C THR A 10 6.97 7.55 31.05
N ILE A 11 6.39 7.73 29.85
CA ILE A 11 4.96 7.65 29.44
C ILE A 11 4.00 8.75 29.92
N LYS A 12 3.35 9.42 28.95
CA LYS A 12 1.88 9.60 28.87
C LYS A 12 1.42 9.68 27.40
N ASP A 13 0.75 8.64 26.91
CA ASP A 13 -0.40 8.84 25.99
C ASP A 13 -1.47 9.60 26.82
N VAL A 14 -2.28 10.54 26.34
CA VAL A 14 -3.14 10.59 25.14
C VAL A 14 -3.57 12.07 24.96
N ASP A 15 -3.83 12.55 23.73
CA ASP A 15 -5.08 13.29 23.45
C ASP A 15 -5.59 12.99 22.03
N MET A 16 -6.91 12.80 21.95
CA MET A 16 -7.71 12.36 20.84
C MET A 16 -8.59 13.53 20.39
N SER A 17 -8.34 14.16 19.24
CA SER A 17 -9.40 14.64 18.31
C SER A 17 -8.88 15.49 17.13
N ALA A 18 -9.74 15.48 16.10
CA ALA A 18 -9.93 16.27 14.88
C ALA A 18 -8.91 17.32 14.39
N ALA A 19 -8.73 17.26 13.06
CA ALA A 19 -8.20 18.27 12.14
C ALA A 19 -6.75 18.73 12.37
N ASP A 20 -5.78 17.85 12.13
CA ASP A 20 -4.43 18.34 11.86
C ASP A 20 -4.33 18.83 10.40
N SER A 21 -4.64 20.11 10.23
CA SER A 21 -4.38 20.89 9.01
C SER A 21 -2.88 21.03 8.68
N ALA A 22 -1.97 20.42 9.45
CA ALA A 22 -0.53 20.46 9.27
C ALA A 22 0.14 19.10 8.98
N VAL A 23 -0.61 18.01 8.78
CA VAL A 23 -0.05 16.92 7.96
C VAL A 23 0.28 17.58 6.63
N LYS A 24 1.55 17.54 6.20
CA LYS A 24 1.88 17.71 4.78
C LYS A 24 1.11 16.60 4.07
N LYS A 25 -0.17 16.84 3.80
CA LYS A 25 -0.91 16.19 2.74
C LYS A 25 -0.01 16.47 1.56
N ALA A 26 0.75 15.46 1.13
CA ALA A 26 1.10 15.40 -0.26
C ALA A 26 -0.23 15.66 -0.95
N LYS A 27 -0.38 16.85 -1.54
CA LYS A 27 -1.51 17.11 -2.40
C LYS A 27 -1.39 16.01 -3.43
N VAL A 28 -2.28 15.03 -3.32
CA VAL A 28 -2.62 14.18 -4.44
C VAL A 28 -3.39 15.13 -5.35
N ASP A 29 -2.67 16.07 -5.95
CA ASP A 29 -3.13 16.65 -7.19
C ASP A 29 -3.15 15.41 -8.09
N GLN A 30 -4.34 14.85 -8.29
CA GLN A 30 -4.62 14.11 -9.50
C GLN A 30 -4.45 15.15 -10.60
N VAL A 31 -3.19 15.40 -10.97
CA VAL A 31 -2.85 16.17 -12.16
C VAL A 31 -3.55 15.39 -13.27
N GLU A 32 -4.40 16.03 -14.06
CA GLU A 32 -4.94 15.42 -15.26
C GLU A 32 -3.74 15.03 -16.14
N VAL A 33 -3.35 13.75 -16.09
CA VAL A 33 -2.03 13.31 -16.59
C VAL A 33 -2.01 13.09 -18.10
N GLU A 34 -2.93 13.73 -18.82
CA GLU A 34 -3.04 13.63 -20.28
C GLU A 34 -2.42 14.83 -21.00
N VAL A 35 -2.01 15.89 -20.28
CA VAL A 35 -1.34 17.07 -20.83
C VAL A 35 0.18 16.93 -20.72
N GLY A 36 0.95 17.27 -21.77
CA GLY A 36 2.43 17.35 -21.71
C GLY A 36 3.22 16.23 -22.41
N PHE A 37 2.62 15.51 -23.37
CA PHE A 37 3.32 14.50 -24.19
C PHE A 37 3.68 15.00 -25.60
N GLU A 38 3.67 16.31 -25.86
CA GLU A 38 3.82 16.85 -27.22
C GLU A 38 5.15 16.47 -27.88
N ASN A 39 6.23 16.37 -27.09
CA ASN A 39 7.57 16.07 -27.59
C ASN A 39 7.86 14.55 -27.71
N TYR A 40 7.12 13.72 -26.97
CA TYR A 40 7.33 12.27 -26.89
C TYR A 40 6.01 11.52 -26.79
N PRO A 41 5.19 11.51 -27.87
CA PRO A 41 3.86 10.91 -27.85
C PRO A 41 3.87 9.41 -27.57
N GLN A 42 4.96 8.70 -27.88
CA GLN A 42 5.12 7.28 -27.57
C GLN A 42 5.18 7.00 -26.06
N ASP A 43 5.46 8.02 -25.23
CA ASP A 43 5.44 7.91 -23.78
C ASP A 43 4.04 8.16 -23.18
N GLN A 44 3.04 8.51 -24.01
CA GLN A 44 1.62 8.51 -23.64
C GLN A 44 1.13 7.06 -23.50
N TYR A 45 1.63 6.40 -22.46
CA TYR A 45 1.44 4.98 -22.26
C TYR A 45 -0.01 4.66 -21.87
N VAL A 46 -0.59 3.67 -22.54
CA VAL A 46 -1.94 3.16 -22.27
C VAL A 46 -1.84 1.74 -21.71
N LEU A 47 -2.39 1.53 -20.51
CA LEU A 47 -2.48 0.21 -19.90
C LEU A 47 -3.44 -0.71 -20.65
N SER A 48 -3.10 -1.99 -20.68
CA SER A 48 -4.03 -3.05 -21.10
C SER A 48 -5.22 -3.14 -20.14
N GLU A 49 -6.38 -3.57 -20.65
CA GLU A 49 -7.59 -3.74 -19.84
C GLU A 49 -7.38 -4.67 -18.65
N THR A 50 -6.63 -5.76 -18.85
CA THR A 50 -6.27 -6.68 -17.77
C THR A 50 -5.52 -5.96 -16.64
N LEU A 51 -4.56 -5.08 -16.96
CA LEU A 51 -3.79 -4.37 -15.95
C LEU A 51 -4.55 -3.21 -15.31
N LYS A 52 -5.54 -2.63 -15.99
CA LYS A 52 -6.46 -1.65 -15.37
C LYS A 52 -7.28 -2.27 -14.24
N GLN A 53 -7.56 -3.57 -14.34
CA GLN A 53 -8.29 -4.36 -13.33
C GLN A 53 -7.36 -5.05 -12.31
N SER A 54 -6.04 -4.95 -12.50
CA SER A 54 -5.03 -5.44 -11.55
C SER A 54 -4.69 -4.39 -10.48
N ARG A 55 -4.09 -4.85 -9.38
CA ARG A 55 -3.39 -3.99 -8.42
C ARG A 55 -2.01 -4.57 -8.08
N PHE A 56 -1.02 -3.70 -7.88
CA PHE A 56 0.26 -4.06 -7.31
C PHE A 56 0.43 -3.49 -5.89
N ASP A 57 1.06 -4.21 -4.98
CA ASP A 57 1.55 -3.65 -3.72
C ASP A 57 3.08 -3.71 -3.73
N VAL A 58 3.75 -2.56 -3.60
CA VAL A 58 5.20 -2.44 -3.42
C VAL A 58 5.50 -2.37 -1.92
N PHE A 59 6.22 -3.36 -1.40
CA PHE A 59 6.63 -3.40 0.00
C PHE A 59 8.12 -3.08 0.12
N TYR A 60 8.44 -1.93 0.70
CA TYR A 60 9.80 -1.44 0.87
C TYR A 60 9.90 -0.37 1.96
N MET A 61 11.12 -0.05 2.42
CA MET A 61 11.33 1.07 3.33
C MET A 61 10.71 2.38 2.80
N ALA A 62 10.31 3.28 3.71
CA ALA A 62 9.75 4.60 3.38
C ALA A 62 10.85 5.56 2.88
N THR A 63 11.47 5.18 1.77
CA THR A 63 12.53 5.88 1.04
C THR A 63 12.48 5.43 -0.42
N ARG A 64 13.16 6.16 -1.30
CA ARG A 64 13.31 5.84 -2.72
C ARG A 64 14.08 4.52 -2.88
N ALA A 65 15.41 4.62 -2.82
CA ALA A 65 16.38 3.52 -2.92
C ALA A 65 15.92 2.39 -3.87
N ARG A 66 16.10 1.11 -3.49
CA ARG A 66 15.93 -0.02 -4.42
C ARG A 66 14.51 -0.22 -4.96
N ALA A 67 13.49 0.35 -4.33
CA ALA A 67 12.11 0.24 -4.82
C ALA A 67 11.71 1.36 -5.78
N GLU A 68 12.53 2.41 -5.90
CA GLU A 68 12.14 3.60 -6.63
C GLU A 68 11.91 3.33 -8.10
N VAL A 69 12.77 2.54 -8.72
CA VAL A 69 12.65 2.16 -10.13
C VAL A 69 11.32 1.46 -10.41
N ILE A 70 10.86 0.61 -9.49
CA ILE A 70 9.58 -0.11 -9.63
C ILE A 70 8.41 0.89 -9.55
N ARG A 71 8.49 1.87 -8.64
CA ARG A 71 7.48 2.94 -8.53
C ARG A 71 7.46 3.80 -9.80
N LEU A 72 8.62 4.21 -10.31
CA LEU A 72 8.74 4.99 -11.54
C LEU A 72 8.12 4.27 -12.74
N MET A 73 8.35 2.97 -12.88
CA MET A 73 7.71 2.15 -13.93
C MET A 73 6.18 2.15 -13.81
N PHE A 74 5.64 1.93 -12.60
CA PHE A 74 4.20 1.95 -12.37
C PHE A 74 3.59 3.33 -12.61
N GLU A 75 4.25 4.38 -12.16
CA GLU A 75 3.81 5.76 -12.35
C GLU A 75 3.83 6.15 -13.83
N PHE A 76 4.89 5.83 -14.57
CA PHE A 76 4.98 6.06 -16.01
C PHE A 76 3.82 5.40 -16.78
N CYS A 77 3.48 4.17 -16.43
CA CYS A 77 2.39 3.46 -17.07
C CYS A 77 1.00 3.81 -16.50
N GLY A 78 0.91 4.51 -15.37
CA GLY A 78 -0.35 4.76 -14.66
C GLY A 78 -0.94 3.52 -13.98
N ALA A 79 -0.10 2.53 -13.63
CA ALA A 79 -0.53 1.28 -13.03
C ALA A 79 -1.12 1.51 -11.62
N ASN A 80 -2.18 0.78 -11.29
CA ASN A 80 -2.77 0.82 -9.96
C ASN A 80 -1.84 0.11 -8.96
N TYR A 81 -1.20 0.87 -8.07
CA TYR A 81 -0.37 0.29 -7.03
C TYR A 81 -0.45 1.00 -5.69
N THR A 82 -0.14 0.27 -4.63
CA THR A 82 0.12 0.82 -3.29
C THR A 82 1.60 0.69 -2.93
N SER A 83 2.12 1.60 -2.11
CA SER A 83 3.47 1.50 -1.55
C SER A 83 3.38 1.50 -0.04
N SER A 84 4.03 0.54 0.62
CA SER A 84 3.99 0.40 2.08
C SER A 84 5.32 -0.01 2.67
N ALA A 85 5.55 0.40 3.92
CA ALA A 85 6.77 0.12 4.66
C ALA A 85 6.55 -0.85 5.83
N PRO A 86 7.54 -1.71 6.13
CA PRO A 86 7.47 -2.58 7.31
C PRO A 86 7.44 -1.75 8.60
N VAL A 87 6.54 -2.09 9.53
CA VAL A 87 6.50 -1.48 10.87
C VAL A 87 7.64 -1.98 11.76
N ALA A 88 7.97 -3.28 11.67
CA ALA A 88 9.04 -3.92 12.44
C ALA A 88 9.86 -4.87 11.56
N TRP A 89 10.72 -4.29 10.70
CA TRP A 89 11.47 -5.06 9.70
C TRP A 89 12.28 -6.25 10.25
N PRO A 90 13.01 -6.14 11.38
CA PRO A 90 13.76 -7.28 11.89
C PRO A 90 12.89 -8.54 12.11
N LYS A 91 11.64 -8.38 12.52
CA LYS A 91 10.69 -9.49 12.71
C LYS A 91 10.10 -9.98 11.38
N GLY A 92 9.85 -9.08 10.43
CA GLY A 92 9.23 -9.38 9.15
C GLY A 92 10.14 -10.07 8.13
N LYS A 93 11.46 -10.13 8.36
CA LYS A 93 12.41 -10.80 7.45
C LYS A 93 12.01 -12.25 7.15
N LYS A 94 11.65 -13.03 8.18
CA LYS A 94 11.29 -14.44 8.01
C LYS A 94 10.05 -14.64 7.11
N ASP A 95 9.23 -13.61 6.96
CA ASP A 95 7.97 -13.65 6.22
C ASP A 95 8.16 -13.20 4.75
N THR A 96 9.40 -12.90 4.33
CA THR A 96 9.73 -12.55 2.95
C THR A 96 10.64 -13.59 2.30
N PRO A 97 10.54 -13.81 0.97
CA PRO A 97 11.51 -14.62 0.26
C PRO A 97 12.92 -14.02 0.42
N PHE A 98 13.87 -14.87 0.84
CA PHE A 98 15.28 -14.53 1.11
C PHE A 98 15.52 -13.56 2.27
N GLY A 99 14.49 -13.14 3.02
CA GLY A 99 14.67 -12.19 4.13
C GLY A 99 15.07 -10.78 3.71
N LEU A 100 14.72 -10.39 2.47
CA LEU A 100 15.10 -9.13 1.84
C LEU A 100 13.87 -8.34 1.33
N LEU A 101 14.12 -7.07 1.03
CA LEU A 101 13.22 -6.12 0.38
C LEU A 101 13.94 -5.52 -0.85
N PRO A 102 13.23 -5.05 -1.89
CA PRO A 102 11.77 -4.94 -2.02
C PRO A 102 11.05 -6.24 -2.37
N LEU A 103 9.73 -6.24 -2.17
CA LEU A 103 8.80 -7.21 -2.72
C LEU A 103 7.71 -6.48 -3.52
N ILE A 104 7.13 -7.18 -4.49
CA ILE A 104 5.82 -6.86 -5.03
C ILE A 104 4.81 -7.95 -4.72
N THR A 105 3.55 -7.55 -4.58
CA THR A 105 2.38 -8.45 -4.64
C THR A 105 1.50 -8.00 -5.80
N HIS A 106 1.22 -8.86 -6.77
CA HIS A 106 0.32 -8.60 -7.87
C HIS A 106 -1.00 -9.33 -7.62
N TYR A 107 -2.09 -8.57 -7.48
CA TYR A 107 -3.46 -9.07 -7.40
C TYR A 107 -4.06 -8.98 -8.80
N LYS A 108 -4.41 -10.14 -9.37
CA LYS A 108 -4.92 -10.24 -10.73
C LYS A 108 -6.46 -10.20 -10.76
N PRO A 109 -7.07 -9.93 -11.93
CA PRO A 109 -8.53 -9.89 -12.07
C PRO A 109 -9.21 -11.23 -11.78
N ASP A 110 -8.51 -12.35 -11.97
CA ASP A 110 -8.99 -13.70 -11.65
C ASP A 110 -8.95 -14.04 -10.15
N GLY A 111 -8.58 -13.09 -9.30
CA GLY A 111 -8.42 -13.27 -7.85
C GLY A 111 -7.09 -13.94 -7.44
N SER A 112 -6.26 -14.38 -8.40
CA SER A 112 -4.96 -14.95 -8.07
C SER A 112 -3.98 -13.90 -7.57
N VAL A 113 -3.14 -14.30 -6.60
CA VAL A 113 -2.15 -13.42 -5.96
C VAL A 113 -0.76 -13.98 -6.22
N PHE A 114 0.12 -13.14 -6.79
CA PHE A 114 1.51 -13.50 -7.06
C PHE A 114 2.47 -12.60 -6.29
N ARG A 115 3.46 -13.16 -5.60
CA ARG A 115 4.46 -12.41 -4.83
C ARG A 115 5.86 -12.68 -5.37
N LEU A 116 6.65 -11.62 -5.51
CA LEU A 116 8.01 -11.69 -6.06
C LEU A 116 8.96 -10.76 -5.28
N SER A 117 10.19 -11.22 -5.06
CA SER A 117 11.29 -10.42 -4.52
C SER A 117 12.42 -10.31 -5.55
N GLN A 118 13.50 -9.60 -5.21
CA GLN A 118 14.65 -9.27 -6.07
C GLN A 118 14.36 -8.20 -7.13
N VAL A 119 15.06 -7.06 -7.02
CA VAL A 119 14.79 -5.86 -7.83
C VAL A 119 14.81 -6.15 -9.33
N GLY A 120 15.85 -6.81 -9.85
CA GLY A 120 15.95 -7.13 -11.28
C GLY A 120 14.88 -8.11 -11.76
N ALA A 121 14.48 -9.07 -10.93
CA ALA A 121 13.39 -9.99 -11.28
C ALA A 121 12.05 -9.26 -11.32
N ILE A 122 11.80 -8.38 -10.34
CA ILE A 122 10.61 -7.55 -10.27
C ILE A 122 10.51 -6.64 -11.50
N GLN A 123 11.59 -5.94 -11.87
CA GLN A 123 11.60 -5.06 -13.03
C GLN A 123 11.34 -5.81 -14.34
N ARG A 124 11.96 -6.99 -14.54
CA ARG A 124 11.68 -7.81 -15.74
C ARG A 124 10.22 -8.30 -15.78
N TYR A 125 9.70 -8.75 -14.64
CA TYR A 125 8.31 -9.20 -14.54
C TYR A 125 7.31 -8.06 -14.84
N ALA A 126 7.46 -6.93 -14.14
CA ALA A 126 6.61 -5.76 -14.34
C ALA A 126 6.78 -5.18 -15.76
N GLY A 127 8.03 -5.10 -16.24
CA GLY A 127 8.35 -4.60 -17.57
C GLY A 127 7.67 -5.39 -18.68
N ARG A 128 7.67 -6.73 -18.60
CA ARG A 128 6.94 -7.59 -19.54
C ARG A 128 5.43 -7.36 -19.52
N LEU A 129 4.83 -7.28 -18.34
CA LEU A 129 3.40 -7.01 -18.20
C LEU A 129 3.04 -5.64 -18.79
N LEU A 130 3.88 -4.64 -18.52
CA LEU A 130 3.72 -3.26 -18.96
C LEU A 130 4.27 -3.04 -20.39
N GLY A 131 4.67 -4.07 -21.14
CA GLY A 131 5.21 -3.90 -22.50
C GLY A 131 6.47 -3.00 -22.60
N LEU A 132 7.14 -2.72 -21.49
CA LEU A 132 8.38 -1.93 -21.37
C LEU A 132 9.62 -2.77 -21.72
N VAL A 133 9.50 -3.60 -22.76
CA VAL A 133 10.51 -4.57 -23.21
C VAL A 133 10.90 -4.27 -24.65
N GLY A 134 11.99 -4.85 -25.15
CA GLY A 134 12.34 -4.82 -26.57
C GLY A 134 11.29 -5.53 -27.45
N SER A 135 11.44 -5.40 -28.76
CA SER A 135 10.55 -6.00 -29.76
C SER A 135 10.98 -7.41 -30.19
N ASN A 136 12.22 -7.78 -29.87
CA ASN A 136 12.85 -9.07 -30.15
C ASN A 136 13.83 -9.44 -29.03
N GLU A 137 14.39 -10.64 -29.09
CA GLU A 137 15.27 -11.18 -28.04
C GLU A 137 16.60 -10.44 -27.94
N GLU A 138 17.16 -9.97 -29.05
CA GLU A 138 18.38 -9.17 -29.06
C GLU A 138 18.17 -7.81 -28.38
N GLU A 139 17.06 -7.13 -28.66
CA GLU A 139 16.66 -5.90 -27.94
C GLU A 139 16.42 -6.19 -26.46
N ASN A 140 15.75 -7.29 -26.11
CA ASN A 140 15.56 -7.69 -24.72
C ASN A 140 16.89 -7.95 -24.01
N ALA A 141 17.86 -8.56 -24.67
CA ALA A 141 19.19 -8.79 -24.13
C ALA A 141 19.95 -7.48 -23.86
N ILE A 142 19.83 -6.49 -24.75
CA ILE A 142 20.38 -5.14 -24.55
C ILE A 142 19.72 -4.47 -23.34
N VAL A 143 18.38 -4.49 -23.29
CA VAL A 143 17.60 -3.94 -22.16
C VAL A 143 18.04 -4.59 -20.85
N ASP A 144 18.16 -5.92 -20.82
CA ASP A 144 18.62 -6.66 -19.65
C ASP A 144 20.03 -6.27 -19.20
N SER A 145 20.96 -6.15 -20.15
CA SER A 145 22.34 -5.76 -19.87
C SER A 145 22.41 -4.34 -19.29
N CYS A 146 21.71 -3.38 -19.91
CA CYS A 146 21.69 -2.00 -19.44
C CYS A 146 21.00 -1.86 -18.08
N ASN A 147 19.94 -2.62 -17.85
CA ASN A 147 19.25 -2.66 -16.56
C ASN A 147 20.15 -3.22 -15.45
N GLN A 148 20.84 -4.33 -15.73
CA GLN A 148 21.76 -4.97 -14.79
C GLN A 148 22.91 -4.03 -14.41
N CYS A 149 23.49 -3.35 -15.39
CA CYS A 149 24.59 -2.40 -15.18
C CYS A 149 24.20 -1.27 -14.22
N ALA A 150 23.01 -0.68 -14.40
CA ALA A 150 22.51 0.34 -13.48
C ALA A 150 22.22 -0.22 -12.07
N LEU A 151 21.68 -1.44 -11.98
CA LEU A 151 21.34 -2.06 -10.70
C LEU A 151 22.53 -2.51 -9.87
N GLU A 152 23.60 -2.98 -10.53
CA GLU A 152 24.73 -3.60 -9.86
C GLU A 152 25.99 -2.75 -9.98
N ASP A 153 26.42 -2.38 -11.18
CA ASP A 153 27.72 -1.73 -11.36
C ASP A 153 27.73 -0.29 -10.81
N ILE A 154 26.74 0.52 -11.21
CA ILE A 154 26.61 1.89 -10.68
C ILE A 154 26.40 1.85 -9.17
N LEU A 155 25.55 0.95 -8.70
CA LEU A 155 25.28 0.77 -7.28
C LEU A 155 26.54 0.37 -6.49
N ASN A 156 27.33 -0.56 -7.03
CA ASN A 156 28.56 -1.04 -6.41
C ASN A 156 29.60 0.08 -6.33
N VAL A 157 29.74 0.90 -7.39
CA VAL A 157 30.64 2.06 -7.37
C VAL A 157 30.24 3.03 -6.24
N MET A 158 28.95 3.37 -6.14
CA MET A 158 28.44 4.26 -5.09
C MET A 158 28.61 3.69 -3.69
N GLN A 159 28.30 2.40 -3.50
CA GLN A 159 28.47 1.73 -2.20
C GLN A 159 29.93 1.70 -1.76
N MET A 160 30.84 1.25 -2.63
CA MET A 160 32.23 1.00 -2.24
C MET A 160 33.03 2.30 -2.06
N ASN A 161 32.73 3.33 -2.85
CA ASN A 161 33.51 4.55 -2.83
C ASN A 161 32.89 5.64 -1.93
N ILE A 162 31.57 5.63 -1.70
CA ILE A 162 30.89 6.70 -0.99
C ILE A 162 30.16 6.15 0.25
N TRP A 163 29.13 5.31 0.07
CA TRP A 163 28.17 5.03 1.16
C TRP A 163 28.68 4.09 2.26
N LEU A 164 29.55 3.14 1.96
CA LEU A 164 30.13 2.24 2.97
C LEU A 164 31.41 2.81 3.60
N LYS A 165 31.87 3.99 3.16
CA LYS A 165 32.99 4.68 3.79
C LYS A 165 32.52 5.47 5.00
N PRO A 166 33.11 5.28 6.20
CA PRO A 166 32.71 6.00 7.41
C PRO A 166 32.80 7.54 7.29
N LYS A 167 33.71 8.04 6.45
CA LYS A 167 33.88 9.46 6.10
C LYS A 167 34.38 9.56 4.64
N SER A 168 33.46 9.55 3.68
CA SER A 168 33.82 9.79 2.28
C SER A 168 34.36 11.21 2.09
N THR A 169 35.39 11.38 1.26
CA THR A 169 35.97 12.68 0.89
C THR A 169 35.55 13.13 -0.51
N ASP A 170 35.92 14.35 -0.89
CA ASP A 170 35.75 14.82 -2.27
C ASP A 170 36.57 13.97 -3.25
N GLU A 171 37.79 13.54 -2.87
CA GLU A 171 38.61 12.64 -3.68
C GLU A 171 37.93 11.28 -3.90
N ASP A 172 37.27 10.74 -2.88
CA ASP A 172 36.48 9.51 -3.02
C ASP A 172 35.31 9.68 -3.99
N THR A 173 34.68 10.86 -3.97
CA THR A 173 33.60 11.22 -4.89
C THR A 173 34.13 11.32 -6.32
N GLU A 174 35.22 12.04 -6.55
CA GLU A 174 35.87 12.13 -7.87
C GLU A 174 36.28 10.74 -8.40
N LYS A 175 36.84 9.90 -7.53
CA LYS A 175 37.18 8.52 -7.88
C LYS A 175 35.94 7.70 -8.28
N ALA A 176 34.84 7.84 -7.55
CA ALA A 176 33.59 7.16 -7.87
C ALA A 176 33.07 7.57 -9.26
N PHE A 177 32.99 8.87 -9.54
CA PHE A 177 32.52 9.38 -10.83
C PHE A 177 33.45 8.99 -11.97
N LYS A 178 34.78 9.04 -11.77
CA LYS A 178 35.74 8.51 -12.75
C LYS A 178 35.49 7.02 -13.04
N ALA A 179 35.26 6.21 -12.01
CA ALA A 179 34.97 4.78 -12.15
C ALA A 179 33.64 4.49 -12.86
N MET A 180 32.69 5.42 -12.88
CA MET A 180 31.43 5.28 -13.62
C MET A 180 31.55 5.53 -15.13
N THR A 181 32.65 6.14 -15.58
CA THR A 181 32.88 6.52 -16.99
C THR A 181 32.59 5.38 -17.98
N PRO A 182 33.14 4.15 -17.81
CA PRO A 182 32.93 3.08 -18.79
C PRO A 182 31.46 2.64 -18.89
N PHE A 183 30.70 2.71 -17.79
CA PHE A 183 29.28 2.33 -17.77
C PHE A 183 28.43 3.40 -18.48
N LEU A 184 28.75 4.68 -18.27
CA LEU A 184 28.12 5.80 -18.97
C LEU A 184 28.45 5.77 -20.48
N ASP A 185 29.69 5.41 -20.84
CA ASP A 185 30.08 5.22 -22.25
C ASP A 185 29.36 4.03 -22.88
N GLY A 186 29.19 2.94 -22.13
CA GLY A 186 28.49 1.74 -22.60
C GLY A 186 27.03 2.03 -22.95
N ILE A 187 26.27 2.70 -22.08
CA ILE A 187 24.89 3.06 -22.41
C ILE A 187 24.80 4.09 -23.53
N GLU A 188 25.70 5.08 -23.57
CA GLU A 188 25.77 6.05 -24.67
C GLU A 188 25.95 5.33 -26.01
N GLN A 189 26.82 4.31 -26.09
CA GLN A 189 27.03 3.54 -27.32
C GLN A 189 25.76 2.82 -27.78
N TYR A 190 24.98 2.23 -26.88
CA TYR A 190 23.70 1.60 -27.25
C TYR A 190 22.68 2.64 -27.74
N LEU A 191 22.58 3.79 -27.07
CA LEU A 191 21.68 4.88 -27.47
C LEU A 191 22.07 5.48 -28.83
N VAL A 192 23.36 5.69 -29.07
CA VAL A 192 23.90 6.15 -30.37
C VAL A 192 23.64 5.11 -31.46
N LYS A 193 23.81 3.82 -31.16
CA LYS A 193 23.51 2.73 -32.10
C LYS A 193 22.02 2.67 -32.46
N ASN A 194 21.14 3.04 -31.54
CA ASN A 194 19.71 3.20 -31.79
C ASN A 194 19.35 4.56 -32.46
N GLY A 195 20.35 5.32 -32.92
CA GLY A 195 20.16 6.56 -33.67
C GLY A 195 19.94 7.81 -32.82
N SER A 196 20.28 7.77 -31.52
CA SER A 196 20.16 8.92 -30.60
C SER A 196 18.75 9.53 -30.58
N ASN A 197 17.73 8.70 -30.78
CA ASN A 197 16.33 9.12 -30.84
C ASN A 197 15.72 9.37 -29.46
N GLY A 198 16.48 9.12 -28.39
CA GLY A 198 16.06 9.26 -27.00
C GLY A 198 15.70 7.93 -26.34
N TYR A 199 15.48 6.86 -27.12
CA TYR A 199 15.12 5.52 -26.64
C TYR A 199 16.33 4.58 -26.66
N LEU A 200 16.43 3.71 -25.66
CA LEU A 200 17.48 2.68 -25.61
C LEU A 200 17.44 1.73 -26.80
N VAL A 201 16.24 1.26 -27.16
CA VAL A 201 15.98 0.38 -28.31
C VAL A 201 14.68 0.77 -29.00
N GLY A 202 14.64 0.65 -30.33
CA GLY A 202 13.45 0.94 -31.12
C GLY A 202 12.97 2.37 -30.93
N GLN A 203 11.67 2.54 -30.69
CA GLN A 203 11.00 3.85 -30.53
C GLN A 203 10.06 3.88 -29.33
N LYS A 204 10.37 3.13 -28.26
CA LYS A 204 9.54 3.06 -27.06
C LYS A 204 10.36 2.92 -25.79
N THR A 205 9.79 3.39 -24.69
CA THR A 205 10.42 3.30 -23.36
C THR A 205 10.48 1.84 -22.88
N THR A 206 11.61 1.47 -22.27
CA THR A 206 11.87 0.15 -21.69
C THR A 206 12.20 0.23 -20.19
N TYR A 207 12.08 -0.87 -19.46
CA TYR A 207 12.33 -0.89 -18.02
C TYR A 207 13.78 -0.50 -17.66
N ALA A 208 14.71 -0.66 -18.60
CA ALA A 208 16.12 -0.33 -18.39
C ALA A 208 16.38 1.18 -18.27
N GLU A 209 15.53 2.05 -18.83
CA GLU A 209 15.80 3.49 -18.81
C GLU A 209 15.48 4.14 -17.44
N PHE A 210 14.57 3.55 -16.66
CA PHE A 210 14.18 4.04 -15.33
C PHE A 210 15.29 4.01 -14.28
N PRO A 211 16.09 2.93 -14.09
CA PRO A 211 17.20 2.97 -13.13
C PRO A 211 18.29 3.96 -13.56
N TRP A 212 18.54 4.12 -14.86
CA TRP A 212 19.46 5.15 -15.34
C TRP A 212 18.93 6.56 -15.07
N PHE A 213 17.65 6.81 -15.34
CA PHE A 213 17.01 8.07 -15.00
C PHE A 213 17.09 8.37 -13.50
N ASP A 214 16.77 7.42 -12.63
CA ASP A 214 16.81 7.63 -11.17
C ASP A 214 18.24 7.94 -10.67
N TRP A 215 19.25 7.24 -11.18
CA TRP A 215 20.65 7.54 -10.89
C TRP A 215 21.05 8.93 -11.37
N MET A 216 20.73 9.26 -12.61
CA MET A 216 21.05 10.56 -13.20
C MET A 216 20.36 11.70 -12.43
N SER A 217 19.08 11.56 -12.09
CA SER A 217 18.37 12.53 -11.26
C SER A 217 19.05 12.73 -9.91
N MET A 218 19.49 11.66 -9.26
CA MET A 218 20.23 11.76 -7.99
C MET A 218 21.59 12.43 -8.20
N PHE A 219 22.33 12.08 -9.26
CA PHE A 219 23.63 12.68 -9.54
C PHE A 219 23.54 14.16 -9.90
N TYR A 220 22.57 14.59 -10.70
CA TYR A 220 22.35 16.01 -10.98
C TYR A 220 21.94 16.80 -9.73
N ALA A 221 21.18 16.18 -8.81
CA ALA A 221 20.73 16.84 -7.60
C ALA A 221 21.81 16.91 -6.51
N VAL A 222 22.57 15.84 -6.32
CA VAL A 222 23.49 15.68 -5.17
C VAL A 222 24.95 15.91 -5.55
N TYR A 223 25.34 15.61 -6.79
CA TYR A 223 26.72 15.70 -7.29
C TYR A 223 26.81 16.51 -8.61
N PRO A 224 26.22 17.72 -8.68
CA PRO A 224 26.13 18.47 -9.94
C PRO A 224 27.50 18.83 -10.51
N ASN A 225 28.50 19.10 -9.67
CA ASN A 225 29.84 19.49 -10.10
C ASN A 225 30.58 18.35 -10.80
N GLN A 226 30.36 17.12 -10.35
CA GLN A 226 30.95 15.92 -10.94
C GLN A 226 30.17 15.44 -12.16
N PHE A 227 28.84 15.41 -12.06
CA PHE A 227 28.03 14.75 -13.07
C PHE A 227 27.71 15.62 -14.30
N LYS A 228 27.49 16.93 -14.14
CA LYS A 228 27.18 17.82 -15.28
C LYS A 228 28.27 17.81 -16.37
N PRO A 229 29.59 17.82 -16.05
CA PRO A 229 30.63 17.67 -17.07
C PRO A 229 30.62 16.31 -17.79
N MET A 230 30.14 15.25 -17.12
CA MET A 230 30.09 13.90 -17.67
C MET A 230 28.86 13.63 -18.54
N CYS A 231 27.73 14.28 -18.30
CA CYS A 231 26.52 14.09 -19.10
C CYS A 231 25.83 15.43 -19.33
N ASN A 232 25.82 15.91 -20.58
CA ASN A 232 25.21 17.16 -21.03
C ASN A 232 25.01 17.13 -22.55
N GLU A 233 24.62 18.26 -23.14
CA GLU A 233 24.36 18.40 -24.58
C GLU A 233 25.58 18.13 -25.48
N SER A 234 26.80 18.24 -24.96
CA SER A 234 28.06 18.02 -25.69
C SER A 234 28.75 16.71 -25.30
N THR A 235 28.61 16.29 -24.05
CA THR A 235 29.21 15.06 -23.51
C THR A 235 28.12 14.03 -23.25
N ARG A 236 28.13 12.92 -24.00
CA ARG A 236 27.10 11.87 -23.97
C ARG A 236 25.69 12.41 -24.30
N PRO A 237 25.52 13.08 -25.46
CA PRO A 237 24.27 13.73 -25.82
C PRO A 237 23.09 12.76 -25.95
N ALA A 238 23.31 11.50 -26.34
CA ALA A 238 22.21 10.55 -26.49
C ALA A 238 21.64 10.14 -25.12
N LEU A 239 22.51 9.90 -24.13
CA LEU A 239 22.16 9.66 -22.74
C LEU A 239 21.50 10.88 -22.11
N PHE A 240 22.04 12.08 -22.36
CA PHE A 240 21.43 13.31 -21.88
C PHE A 240 20.02 13.51 -22.43
N LYS A 241 19.80 13.21 -23.72
CA LYS A 241 18.47 13.26 -24.34
C LYS A 241 17.50 12.25 -23.73
N MET A 242 17.92 11.02 -23.46
CA MET A 242 17.11 10.02 -22.74
C MET A 242 16.70 10.53 -21.36
N TYR A 243 17.63 11.15 -20.63
CA TYR A 243 17.33 11.77 -19.34
C TYR A 243 16.32 12.90 -19.46
N GLN A 244 16.53 13.85 -20.37
CA GLN A 244 15.62 14.97 -20.59
C GLN A 244 14.21 14.50 -20.98
N ARG A 245 14.11 13.43 -21.79
CA ARG A 245 12.82 12.82 -22.14
C ARG A 245 12.07 12.39 -20.88
N LEU A 246 12.69 11.54 -20.05
CA LEU A 246 12.03 11.03 -18.85
C LEU A 246 11.82 12.12 -17.80
N GLU A 247 12.71 13.10 -17.70
CA GLU A 247 12.54 14.28 -16.84
C GLU A 247 11.33 15.12 -17.28
N SER A 248 11.06 15.21 -18.59
CA SER A 248 9.91 15.94 -19.12
C SER A 248 8.57 15.21 -18.93
N ASN A 249 8.58 13.93 -18.54
CA ASN A 249 7.37 13.12 -18.45
C ASN A 249 6.44 13.60 -17.30
N PRO A 250 5.18 13.98 -17.59
CA PRO A 250 4.29 14.57 -16.60
C PRO A 250 3.90 13.60 -15.47
N ARG A 251 3.78 12.29 -15.75
CA ARG A 251 3.49 11.26 -14.71
C ARG A 251 4.63 11.17 -13.70
N LEU A 252 5.85 11.06 -14.22
CA LEU A 252 7.05 10.98 -13.38
C LEU A 252 7.24 12.26 -12.56
N GLN A 253 7.05 13.43 -13.16
CA GLN A 253 7.17 14.70 -12.44
C GLN A 253 6.09 14.89 -11.38
N ALA A 254 4.84 14.50 -11.64
CA ALA A 254 3.78 14.54 -10.63
C ALA A 254 4.10 13.63 -9.44
N TYR A 255 4.63 12.44 -9.71
CA TYR A 255 5.09 11.52 -8.67
C TYR A 255 6.26 12.09 -7.85
N ILE A 256 7.30 12.59 -8.54
CA ILE A 256 8.51 13.15 -7.90
C ILE A 256 8.15 14.36 -7.03
N LYS A 257 7.38 15.32 -7.55
CA LYS A 257 6.96 16.52 -6.79
C LYS A 257 6.02 16.18 -5.63
N GLY A 258 5.20 15.14 -5.80
CA GLY A 258 4.24 14.70 -4.79
C GLY A 258 4.85 13.95 -3.60
N GLY A 259 6.11 13.50 -3.68
CA GLY A 259 6.76 12.82 -2.54
C GLY A 259 6.13 11.47 -2.18
N ARG A 260 5.42 10.81 -3.11
CA ARG A 260 4.57 9.63 -2.80
C ARG A 260 5.36 8.43 -2.25
N TRP A 261 6.69 8.37 -2.39
CA TRP A 261 7.52 7.33 -1.75
C TRP A 261 7.64 7.48 -0.22
N GLU A 262 7.48 8.70 0.31
CA GLU A 262 7.49 8.96 1.75
C GLU A 262 6.15 8.62 2.41
N TYR A 263 5.12 8.42 1.58
CA TYR A 263 3.77 8.18 2.03
C TYR A 263 3.70 6.91 2.88
N ARG A 264 3.46 7.12 4.18
CA ARG A 264 2.97 6.11 5.10
C ARG A 264 1.45 6.26 5.09
N PRO A 265 0.68 5.42 4.38
CA PRO A 265 -0.75 5.43 4.60
C PRO A 265 -0.96 5.22 6.10
N SER A 266 -1.61 6.18 6.78
CA SER A 266 -2.33 5.86 7.99
C SER A 266 -3.15 4.64 7.63
N LYS A 267 -2.87 3.51 8.26
CA LYS A 267 -3.60 2.28 7.93
C LYS A 267 -5.08 2.65 7.99
N PRO A 268 -5.86 2.49 6.90
CA PRO A 268 -7.30 2.47 7.07
C PRO A 268 -7.61 1.43 8.15
N PHE A 269 -8.66 1.66 8.94
CA PHE A 269 -9.08 0.71 9.97
C PHE A 269 -9.06 -0.70 9.35
N ALA A 270 -8.24 -1.59 9.90
CA ALA A 270 -7.96 -2.88 9.28
C ALA A 270 -9.19 -3.80 9.23
N ALA A 271 -10.08 -3.62 10.20
CA ALA A 271 -11.42 -4.20 10.29
C ALA A 271 -12.18 -3.51 11.43
N LEU A 272 -13.51 -3.70 11.47
CA LEU A 272 -14.30 -3.47 12.68
C LEU A 272 -13.92 -4.57 13.71
N TYR A 273 -13.29 -4.19 14.82
CA TYR A 273 -12.84 -5.14 15.85
C TYR A 273 -14.00 -5.59 16.76
N SER A 274 -14.80 -4.63 17.26
CA SER A 274 -16.00 -4.91 18.04
C SER A 274 -17.03 -3.79 17.97
N THR A 275 -18.32 -4.12 18.09
CA THR A 275 -19.43 -3.18 18.33
C THR A 275 -20.24 -3.64 19.55
N GLY A 276 -20.83 -2.71 20.30
CA GLY A 276 -21.43 -2.97 21.60
C GLY A 276 -22.85 -2.45 21.80
N VAL A 277 -23.64 -3.16 22.60
CA VAL A 277 -24.98 -2.73 23.05
C VAL A 277 -25.08 -2.75 24.58
N CYS A 278 -25.84 -1.82 25.14
CA CYS A 278 -26.12 -1.76 26.58
C CYS A 278 -27.42 -2.50 26.90
N VAL A 279 -27.41 -3.27 27.99
CA VAL A 279 -28.54 -4.07 28.45
C VAL A 279 -28.78 -3.87 29.94
N SER A 280 -30.03 -3.99 30.38
CA SER A 280 -30.41 -3.80 31.80
C SER A 280 -30.38 -5.11 32.59
N ASP A 281 -30.50 -6.25 31.92
CA ASP A 281 -30.52 -7.59 32.52
C ASP A 281 -29.59 -8.56 31.80
N TRP A 282 -28.47 -8.88 32.46
CA TRP A 282 -27.44 -9.73 31.90
C TRP A 282 -27.87 -11.19 31.67
N ASP A 283 -28.75 -11.75 32.51
CA ASP A 283 -29.19 -13.15 32.41
C ASP A 283 -30.00 -13.34 31.11
N LYS A 284 -30.95 -12.42 30.90
CA LYS A 284 -31.80 -12.39 29.69
C LYS A 284 -31.00 -12.08 28.43
N ALA A 285 -30.05 -11.15 28.52
CA ALA A 285 -29.20 -10.82 27.39
C ALA A 285 -28.33 -12.02 27.00
N PHE A 286 -27.70 -12.70 27.95
CA PHE A 286 -26.87 -13.87 27.65
C PHE A 286 -27.67 -14.98 26.98
N GLU A 287 -28.87 -15.27 27.48
CA GLU A 287 -29.76 -16.26 26.88
C GLU A 287 -30.16 -15.88 25.44
N PHE A 288 -30.54 -14.62 25.22
CA PHE A 288 -30.89 -14.13 23.89
C PHE A 288 -29.72 -14.23 22.90
N TYR A 289 -28.57 -13.62 23.23
CA TYR A 289 -27.42 -13.55 22.32
C TYR A 289 -26.76 -14.93 22.10
N SER A 290 -26.67 -15.76 23.14
CA SER A 290 -26.05 -17.08 23.02
C SER A 290 -26.98 -18.17 22.49
N LYS A 291 -28.23 -18.25 22.99
CA LYS A 291 -29.13 -19.38 22.70
C LYS A 291 -30.12 -19.08 21.58
N THR A 292 -30.63 -17.85 21.54
CA THR A 292 -31.61 -17.45 20.52
C THR A 292 -30.93 -17.14 19.20
N LEU A 293 -29.96 -16.21 19.23
CA LEU A 293 -29.16 -15.84 18.04
C LEU A 293 -28.06 -16.86 17.71
N GLY A 294 -27.58 -17.63 18.70
CA GLY A 294 -26.60 -18.70 18.48
C GLY A 294 -25.15 -18.24 18.51
N LEU A 295 -24.84 -17.10 19.12
CA LEU A 295 -23.47 -16.58 19.16
C LEU A 295 -22.61 -17.32 20.21
N GLU A 296 -21.36 -17.59 19.84
CA GLU A 296 -20.37 -18.17 20.76
C GLU A 296 -19.84 -17.09 21.72
N CYS A 297 -19.98 -17.31 23.03
CA CYS A 297 -19.49 -16.39 24.05
C CYS A 297 -18.01 -16.67 24.37
N LEU A 298 -17.15 -15.66 24.19
CA LEU A 298 -15.72 -15.71 24.47
C LEU A 298 -15.35 -15.22 25.86
N ALA A 299 -16.09 -14.25 26.38
CA ALA A 299 -15.83 -13.69 27.69
C ALA A 299 -17.14 -13.28 28.35
N ASN A 300 -17.26 -13.56 29.64
CA ASN A 300 -18.31 -13.06 30.50
C ASN A 300 -17.66 -12.75 31.86
N ARG A 301 -17.53 -11.46 32.19
CA ARG A 301 -16.78 -11.03 33.37
C ARG A 301 -17.33 -9.75 33.98
N GLN A 302 -17.05 -9.55 35.28
CA GLN A 302 -17.22 -8.26 35.94
C GLN A 302 -16.05 -7.35 35.58
N PRO A 303 -16.29 -6.17 34.98
CA PRO A 303 -15.21 -5.21 34.73
C PRO A 303 -14.71 -4.62 36.05
N GLU A 304 -13.40 -4.45 36.14
CA GLU A 304 -12.75 -3.85 37.30
C GLU A 304 -13.12 -2.36 37.43
N GLY A 305 -13.38 -1.89 38.65
CA GLY A 305 -13.72 -0.49 38.92
C GLY A 305 -15.19 -0.10 38.67
N LEU A 306 -16.06 -1.06 38.34
CA LEU A 306 -17.50 -0.83 38.20
C LEU A 306 -18.31 -1.38 39.37
N PRO A 307 -19.55 -0.88 39.58
CA PRO A 307 -20.42 -1.36 40.64
C PRO A 307 -20.61 -2.87 40.60
N GLU A 308 -20.82 -3.45 41.78
CA GLU A 308 -21.11 -4.87 41.93
C GLU A 308 -22.35 -5.25 41.10
N GLY A 309 -22.20 -6.27 40.25
CA GLY A 309 -23.24 -6.69 39.30
C GLY A 309 -23.09 -6.13 37.88
N ALA A 310 -22.13 -5.24 37.61
CA ALA A 310 -21.79 -4.87 36.23
C ALA A 310 -21.20 -6.07 35.46
N ARG A 311 -21.52 -6.18 34.17
CA ARG A 311 -21.09 -7.31 33.31
C ARG A 311 -20.65 -6.84 31.93
N TYR A 312 -19.56 -7.43 31.46
CA TYR A 312 -19.08 -7.34 30.08
C TYR A 312 -19.09 -8.73 29.47
N MET A 313 -19.81 -8.86 28.35
CA MET A 313 -19.86 -10.07 27.54
C MET A 313 -19.30 -9.81 26.15
N GLU A 314 -18.60 -10.78 25.59
CA GLU A 314 -18.03 -10.73 24.24
C GLU A 314 -18.37 -12.01 23.50
N PHE A 315 -18.86 -11.87 22.27
CA PHE A 315 -19.29 -12.95 21.40
C PHE A 315 -18.54 -12.91 20.07
N ILE A 316 -18.31 -14.08 19.44
CA ILE A 316 -17.83 -14.14 18.06
C ILE A 316 -19.00 -13.87 17.11
N ALA A 317 -18.86 -12.82 16.29
CA ALA A 317 -19.79 -12.50 15.21
C ALA A 317 -19.42 -13.20 13.91
N ASN A 318 -18.11 -13.30 13.60
CA ASN A 318 -17.59 -14.05 12.46
C ASN A 318 -16.24 -14.72 12.82
N PRO A 319 -16.16 -16.07 12.87
CA PRO A 319 -14.93 -16.77 13.22
C PRO A 319 -13.82 -16.67 12.16
N LEU A 320 -14.18 -16.40 10.89
CA LEU A 320 -13.20 -16.23 9.81
C LEU A 320 -12.52 -14.85 9.84
N GLU A 321 -13.21 -13.82 10.32
CA GLU A 321 -12.73 -12.43 10.32
C GLU A 321 -12.36 -11.90 11.72
N LYS A 322 -12.53 -12.71 12.78
CA LYS A 322 -12.28 -12.36 14.19
C LYS A 322 -13.07 -11.13 14.69
N THR A 323 -14.19 -10.80 14.06
CA THR A 323 -15.08 -9.71 14.48
C THR A 323 -15.86 -10.13 15.72
N LYS A 324 -15.90 -9.24 16.72
CA LYS A 324 -16.55 -9.47 18.01
C LYS A 324 -17.80 -8.62 18.17
N PHE A 325 -18.77 -9.12 18.93
CA PHE A 325 -19.93 -8.37 19.38
C PHE A 325 -19.92 -8.31 20.90
N THR A 326 -20.07 -7.12 21.48
CA THR A 326 -19.98 -6.92 22.93
C THR A 326 -21.32 -6.52 23.51
N VAL A 327 -21.59 -6.99 24.73
CA VAL A 327 -22.82 -6.66 25.45
C VAL A 327 -22.41 -6.18 26.84
N PHE A 328 -22.96 -5.04 27.23
CA PHE A 328 -22.54 -4.37 28.45
C PHE A 328 -23.72 -4.09 29.38
N CYS A 329 -23.59 -4.40 30.65
CA CYS A 329 -24.56 -4.09 31.70
C CYS A 329 -23.88 -3.30 32.83
N TYR A 330 -24.41 -2.13 33.18
CA TYR A 330 -23.88 -1.26 34.25
C TYR A 330 -24.31 -1.69 35.68
N GLY A 331 -25.06 -2.79 35.79
CA GLY A 331 -25.66 -3.28 37.03
C GLY A 331 -27.08 -3.76 36.76
N LYS A 332 -27.54 -4.79 37.47
CA LYS A 332 -28.86 -5.38 37.26
C LYS A 332 -29.96 -4.33 37.50
N GLY A 333 -30.75 -4.03 36.47
CA GLY A 333 -31.82 -3.02 36.52
C GLY A 333 -31.36 -1.57 36.27
N ALA A 334 -30.09 -1.34 35.93
CA ALA A 334 -29.65 -0.04 35.44
C ALA A 334 -30.34 0.25 34.09
N PRO A 335 -30.80 1.49 33.84
CA PRO A 335 -31.50 1.82 32.61
C PRO A 335 -30.56 1.59 31.41
N ALA A 336 -30.98 0.74 30.47
CA ALA A 336 -30.43 0.76 29.12
C ALA A 336 -30.91 2.05 28.46
N ASP A 337 -30.01 2.88 27.89
CA ASP A 337 -30.41 4.06 27.12
C ASP A 337 -30.73 3.64 25.67
N PRO A 338 -32.01 3.52 25.28
CA PRO A 338 -32.40 3.04 23.96
C PRO A 338 -32.36 4.16 22.91
N ALA A 339 -32.13 5.42 23.31
CA ALA A 339 -32.12 6.56 22.40
C ALA A 339 -30.86 6.61 21.52
N ALA A 340 -29.80 5.91 21.92
CA ALA A 340 -28.62 5.68 21.08
C ALA A 340 -28.93 4.59 20.04
N LYS A 341 -29.43 4.96 18.85
CA LYS A 341 -29.66 4.03 17.73
C LYS A 341 -28.34 3.38 17.31
N THR A 342 -28.08 2.15 17.74
CA THR A 342 -26.77 1.50 17.57
C THR A 342 -26.44 1.03 16.15
N SER A 343 -27.35 1.12 15.17
CA SER A 343 -27.08 0.90 13.73
C SER A 343 -26.29 -0.38 13.41
N ILE A 344 -26.50 -1.45 14.19
CA ILE A 344 -25.80 -2.74 14.02
C ILE A 344 -26.61 -3.62 13.06
N SER A 345 -25.95 -4.10 12.01
CA SER A 345 -26.54 -5.00 11.01
C SER A 345 -25.72 -6.29 10.88
N TRP A 346 -26.41 -7.42 10.87
CA TRP A 346 -25.84 -8.76 10.76
C TRP A 346 -26.01 -9.28 9.34
N LEU A 347 -24.91 -9.68 8.70
CA LEU A 347 -24.97 -10.33 7.40
C LEU A 347 -25.45 -11.78 7.55
N VAL A 348 -26.49 -12.17 6.80
CA VAL A 348 -27.01 -13.53 6.72
C VAL A 348 -27.03 -13.99 5.26
N GLN A 349 -27.00 -15.31 5.04
CA GLN A 349 -27.06 -15.86 3.69
C GLN A 349 -28.43 -15.65 3.04
N ASP A 350 -29.51 -15.78 3.83
CA ASP A 350 -30.89 -15.55 3.42
C ASP A 350 -31.68 -14.88 4.56
N VAL A 351 -32.21 -13.69 4.29
CA VAL A 351 -32.94 -12.88 5.26
C VAL A 351 -34.31 -13.47 5.57
N ASN A 352 -34.99 -14.09 4.61
CA ASN A 352 -36.31 -14.68 4.82
C ASN A 352 -36.22 -15.96 5.66
N ASP A 353 -35.26 -16.84 5.38
CA ASP A 353 -35.00 -18.02 6.20
C ASP A 353 -34.63 -17.64 7.64
N SER A 354 -33.72 -16.67 7.78
CA SER A 354 -33.29 -16.18 9.08
C SER A 354 -34.45 -15.52 9.85
N TYR A 355 -35.29 -14.74 9.17
CA TYR A 355 -36.50 -14.14 9.75
C TYR A 355 -37.44 -15.21 10.30
N GLU A 356 -37.82 -16.21 9.50
CA GLU A 356 -38.73 -17.28 9.91
C GLU A 356 -38.18 -18.10 11.08
N ARG A 357 -36.88 -18.44 11.03
CA ARG A 357 -36.19 -19.19 12.09
C ARG A 357 -36.17 -18.42 13.40
N LEU A 358 -35.86 -17.12 13.36
CA LEU A 358 -35.77 -16.27 14.55
C LEU A 358 -37.15 -15.91 15.11
N LEU A 359 -38.15 -15.71 14.25
CA LEU A 359 -39.53 -15.49 14.65
C LEU A 359 -40.07 -16.69 15.43
N LYS A 360 -39.82 -17.92 14.96
CA LYS A 360 -40.18 -19.16 15.69
C LYS A 360 -39.47 -19.33 17.04
N ARG A 361 -38.33 -18.66 17.21
CA ARG A 361 -37.58 -18.62 18.49
C ARG A 361 -37.99 -17.46 19.39
N GLY A 362 -39.04 -16.72 19.03
CA GLY A 362 -39.63 -15.66 19.85
C GLY A 362 -39.02 -14.27 19.66
N VAL A 363 -38.20 -14.06 18.62
CA VAL A 363 -37.64 -12.72 18.31
C VAL A 363 -38.74 -11.80 17.78
N VAL A 364 -38.83 -10.58 18.33
CA VAL A 364 -39.82 -9.58 17.91
C VAL A 364 -39.23 -8.70 16.80
N PHE A 365 -39.79 -8.81 15.59
CA PHE A 365 -39.44 -7.95 14.47
C PHE A 365 -40.28 -6.68 14.46
N LYS A 366 -39.61 -5.52 14.31
CA LYS A 366 -40.24 -4.21 14.09
C LYS A 366 -40.42 -3.91 12.60
N MET A 367 -39.59 -4.53 11.76
CA MET A 367 -39.68 -4.44 10.31
C MET A 367 -39.50 -5.85 9.74
N PRO A 368 -40.52 -6.44 9.08
CA PRO A 368 -40.36 -7.70 8.36
C PRO A 368 -39.40 -7.52 7.17
N PRO A 369 -38.92 -8.62 6.54
CA PRO A 369 -38.04 -8.54 5.39
C PRO A 369 -38.59 -7.61 4.30
N ALA A 370 -37.79 -6.61 3.94
CA ALA A 370 -38.08 -5.66 2.87
C ALA A 370 -36.88 -5.58 1.91
N THR A 371 -37.15 -5.64 0.61
CA THR A 371 -36.11 -5.64 -0.44
C THR A 371 -35.84 -4.22 -0.92
N TYR A 372 -34.55 -3.86 -0.98
CA TYR A 372 -34.04 -2.59 -1.48
C TYR A 372 -32.99 -2.83 -2.59
N PRO A 373 -32.60 -1.79 -3.37
CA PRO A 373 -31.58 -1.93 -4.43
C PRO A 373 -30.22 -2.45 -3.96
N TRP A 374 -29.92 -2.36 -2.66
CA TRP A 374 -28.66 -2.82 -2.05
C TRP A 374 -28.80 -4.11 -1.22
N GLY A 375 -29.96 -4.77 -1.25
CA GLY A 375 -30.21 -6.02 -0.52
C GLY A 375 -31.53 -6.04 0.24
N THR A 376 -31.84 -7.19 0.84
CA THR A 376 -32.99 -7.41 1.71
C THR A 376 -32.61 -7.09 3.15
N VAL A 377 -33.48 -6.42 3.90
CA VAL A 377 -33.24 -6.06 5.31
C VAL A 377 -34.47 -6.39 6.15
N ALA A 378 -34.26 -6.88 7.38
CA ALA A 378 -35.30 -6.98 8.42
C ALA A 378 -34.75 -6.44 9.74
N ALA A 379 -35.60 -5.80 10.55
CA ALA A 379 -35.21 -5.19 11.83
C ALA A 379 -35.95 -5.81 13.01
N PHE A 380 -35.22 -6.12 14.09
CA PHE A 380 -35.74 -6.74 15.30
C PHE A 380 -35.20 -6.07 16.55
N THR A 381 -35.86 -6.33 17.69
CA THR A 381 -35.44 -5.83 18.99
C THR A 381 -34.89 -6.92 19.89
N ASP A 382 -33.85 -6.60 20.65
CA ASP A 382 -33.41 -7.41 21.78
C ASP A 382 -34.34 -7.21 23.00
N PRO A 383 -34.12 -7.94 24.13
CA PRO A 383 -34.96 -7.86 25.32
C PRO A 383 -35.06 -6.46 25.97
N ASP A 384 -34.09 -5.58 25.72
CA ASP A 384 -34.02 -4.22 26.26
C ASP A 384 -34.45 -3.15 25.25
N GLY A 385 -34.90 -3.56 24.06
CA GLY A 385 -35.41 -2.66 23.03
C GLY A 385 -34.36 -2.08 22.08
N ASN A 386 -33.12 -2.58 22.12
CA ASN A 386 -32.09 -2.22 21.14
C ASN A 386 -32.52 -2.68 19.74
N THR A 387 -32.45 -1.79 18.75
CA THR A 387 -32.80 -2.13 17.36
C THR A 387 -31.59 -2.71 16.62
N LEU A 388 -31.74 -3.93 16.12
CA LEU A 388 -30.74 -4.68 15.34
C LEU A 388 -31.32 -5.03 13.97
N ASN A 389 -30.46 -5.17 12.96
CA ASN A 389 -30.89 -5.56 11.61
C ASN A 389 -30.23 -6.88 11.17
N ILE A 390 -30.90 -7.65 10.32
CA ILE A 390 -30.28 -8.65 9.45
C ILE A 390 -30.35 -8.16 8.00
N CYS A 391 -29.30 -8.42 7.22
CA CYS A 391 -29.26 -8.14 5.78
C CYS A 391 -28.57 -9.27 5.01
N ASP A 392 -28.88 -9.41 3.72
CA ASP A 392 -28.10 -10.25 2.80
C ASP A 392 -27.09 -9.42 2.01
N ALA A 393 -26.12 -10.09 1.39
CA ALA A 393 -25.17 -9.42 0.50
C ALA A 393 -25.89 -8.91 -0.76
N PRO A 394 -25.49 -7.77 -1.33
CA PRO A 394 -26.07 -7.29 -2.58
C PRO A 394 -25.96 -8.36 -3.67
N LYS A 395 -27.11 -8.76 -4.21
CA LYS A 395 -27.19 -9.67 -5.36
C LYS A 395 -26.99 -8.84 -6.64
N PHE A 396 -25.73 -8.51 -6.95
CA PHE A 396 -25.37 -7.93 -8.26
C PHE A 396 -25.16 -9.02 -9.30
#